data_AF-A0A7H9BQ01-F1
#
_entry.id   AF-A0A7H9BQ01-F1
#
_cell.length_a   1.000
_cell.length_b   1.000
_cell.length_c   1.000
_cell.angle_alpha   90.00
_cell.angle_beta   90.00
_cell.angle_gamma   90.00
#
_symmetry.space_group_name_H-M   'P 1'
#
loop_
_entity.id
_entity.type
_entity.pdbx_description
1 polymer ?
#
loop_
_entity_poly.entity_id
_entity_poly.type
_entity_poly.pdbx_seq_one_letter_code
_entity_poly.pdbx_strand_id
1 'polypeptide(L)'
;MKVLVPLVLALGIATPAGALDAIGEIGANLDGEELNWQVMRQDDGSAMVQITDIGPLTMIELHALGDGSISIGLIFHGKPSGDTPPAGLTIDMRPDRGVMAGAVWESEEEPPQMSIDLLDLEDEGRIQASFAATLCRRDAPDDCRDVEGRIDTSLGAGP
;
A
#
# COMPACT_ATOMS: atom_id res chain seq x y z
N MET A 1 -45.47 -40.58 -15.25
CA MET A 1 -44.40 -39.56 -15.18
C MET A 1 -45.03 -38.18 -15.05
N LYS A 2 -44.75 -37.45 -13.97
CA LYS A 2 -45.16 -36.05 -13.77
C LYS A 2 -43.92 -35.18 -14.01
N VAL A 3 -43.96 -34.29 -14.99
CA VAL A 3 -42.87 -33.33 -15.27
C VAL A 3 -43.35 -31.95 -14.85
N LEU A 4 -42.51 -31.28 -14.05
CA LEU A 4 -42.74 -30.00 -13.40
C LEU A 4 -42.63 -28.79 -14.35
N VAL A 5 -43.33 -27.73 -13.94
CA VAL A 5 -43.40 -26.34 -14.41
C VAL A 5 -42.02 -25.65 -14.40
N PRO A 6 -41.74 -24.67 -15.28
CA PRO A 6 -40.75 -23.63 -15.01
C PRO A 6 -41.42 -22.28 -14.72
N LEU A 7 -41.14 -21.76 -13.52
CA LEU A 7 -41.35 -20.38 -13.11
C LEU A 7 -40.09 -19.60 -13.50
N VAL A 8 -40.21 -18.62 -14.39
CA VAL A 8 -39.14 -17.69 -14.80
C VAL A 8 -39.58 -16.29 -14.41
N LEU A 9 -38.67 -15.47 -13.85
CA LEU A 9 -38.67 -13.99 -13.68
C LEU A 9 -38.24 -13.64 -12.25
N ALA A 10 -37.32 -12.73 -11.97
CA ALA A 10 -36.35 -11.96 -12.74
C ALA A 10 -35.33 -11.46 -11.71
N LEU A 11 -34.03 -11.70 -11.89
CA LEU A 11 -33.01 -11.08 -11.04
C LEU A 11 -32.81 -9.64 -11.52
N GLY A 12 -33.19 -8.67 -10.69
CA GLY A 12 -32.81 -7.28 -10.87
C GLY A 12 -31.29 -7.15 -10.76
N ILE A 13 -30.69 -6.57 -11.78
CA ILE A 13 -29.25 -6.31 -11.82
C ILE A 13 -29.01 -5.10 -10.92
N ALA A 14 -28.49 -5.33 -9.72
CA ALA A 14 -27.92 -4.24 -8.93
C ALA A 14 -26.68 -3.74 -9.68
N THR A 15 -26.67 -2.46 -10.06
CA THR A 15 -25.46 -1.80 -10.57
C THR A 15 -24.38 -1.85 -9.49
N PRO A 16 -23.14 -2.28 -9.82
CA PRO A 16 -22.10 -2.41 -8.81
C PRO A 16 -21.76 -1.03 -8.22
N ALA A 17 -21.49 -1.03 -6.92
CA ALA A 17 -20.76 0.05 -6.26
C ALA A 17 -19.46 0.31 -7.03
N GLY A 18 -19.02 1.57 -7.14
CA GLY A 18 -17.85 1.98 -7.91
C GLY A 18 -16.69 0.99 -7.76
N ALA A 19 -16.15 0.55 -8.89
CA ALA A 19 -15.17 -0.53 -8.90
C ALA A 19 -13.84 0.07 -8.42
N LEU A 20 -13.39 -0.38 -7.26
CA LEU A 20 -12.01 -0.14 -6.88
C LEU A 20 -11.16 -1.13 -7.67
N ASP A 21 -10.30 -0.61 -8.55
CA ASP A 21 -9.37 -1.42 -9.32
C ASP A 21 -8.07 -1.60 -8.52
N ALA A 22 -7.67 -2.84 -8.26
CA ALA A 22 -6.38 -3.12 -7.65
C ALA A 22 -5.25 -2.86 -8.68
N ILE A 23 -4.36 -1.93 -8.36
CA ILE A 23 -3.24 -1.50 -9.22
C ILE A 23 -1.87 -1.91 -8.66
N GLY A 24 -1.86 -2.68 -7.57
CA GLY A 24 -0.67 -3.29 -7.02
C GLY A 24 -0.88 -3.83 -5.62
N GLU A 25 0.21 -4.30 -5.05
CA GLU A 25 0.22 -4.96 -3.75
C GLU A 25 1.42 -4.54 -2.90
N ILE A 26 1.20 -4.59 -1.59
CA ILE A 26 2.24 -4.48 -0.58
C ILE A 26 2.12 -5.72 0.29
N GLY A 27 3.19 -6.50 0.38
CA GLY A 27 3.28 -7.65 1.27
C GLY A 27 4.35 -7.41 2.32
N ALA A 28 4.11 -7.80 3.57
CA ALA A 28 5.10 -7.72 4.63
C ALA A 28 5.01 -8.90 5.60
N ASN A 29 6.10 -9.19 6.29
CA ASN A 29 6.16 -10.09 7.42
C ASN A 29 6.45 -9.27 8.68
N LEU A 30 5.49 -9.23 9.62
CA LEU A 30 5.63 -8.57 10.91
C LEU A 30 5.71 -9.65 11.99
N ASP A 31 6.89 -9.84 12.59
CA ASP A 31 7.12 -10.83 13.67
C ASP A 31 6.64 -12.26 13.31
N GLY A 32 6.86 -12.69 12.07
CA GLY A 32 6.45 -14.00 11.56
C GLY A 32 5.03 -14.06 11.01
N GLU A 33 4.23 -13.00 11.13
CA GLU A 33 2.90 -12.91 10.51
C GLU A 33 2.98 -12.27 9.12
N GLU A 34 2.58 -13.03 8.09
CA GLU A 34 2.43 -12.51 6.73
C GLU A 34 1.17 -11.63 6.64
N LEU A 35 1.33 -10.42 6.12
CA LEU A 35 0.29 -9.42 5.88
C LEU A 35 0.34 -8.99 4.41
N ASN A 36 -0.83 -8.77 3.82
CA ASN A 36 -0.97 -8.33 2.43
C ASN A 36 -2.01 -7.21 2.31
N TRP A 37 -1.67 -6.20 1.53
CA TRP A 37 -2.52 -5.07 1.20
C TRP A 37 -2.51 -4.83 -0.31
N GLN A 38 -3.62 -4.31 -0.82
CA GLN A 38 -3.79 -3.89 -2.20
C GLN A 38 -3.78 -2.37 -2.29
N VAL A 39 -3.04 -1.86 -3.26
CA VAL A 39 -3.07 -0.47 -3.67
C VAL A 39 -4.20 -0.33 -4.68
N MET A 40 -5.15 0.56 -4.39
CA MET A 40 -6.37 0.69 -5.19
C MET A 40 -6.38 1.97 -6.02
N ARG A 41 -7.09 1.94 -7.14
CA ARG A 41 -7.48 3.10 -7.95
C ARG A 41 -9.00 3.22 -7.95
N GLN A 42 -9.49 4.45 -7.81
CA GLN A 42 -10.90 4.78 -7.93
C GLN A 42 -11.27 5.02 -9.40
N ASP A 43 -12.56 4.87 -9.72
CA ASP A 43 -13.10 5.11 -11.06
C ASP A 43 -12.84 6.53 -11.61
N ASP A 44 -12.59 7.51 -10.74
CA ASP A 44 -12.23 8.88 -11.12
C ASP A 44 -10.75 9.06 -11.49
N GLY A 45 -9.98 7.97 -11.47
CA GLY A 45 -8.54 7.94 -11.77
C GLY A 45 -7.65 8.20 -10.56
N SER A 46 -8.21 8.58 -9.40
CA SER A 46 -7.41 8.78 -8.19
C SER A 46 -6.88 7.44 -7.65
N ALA A 47 -5.57 7.36 -7.48
CA ALA A 47 -4.91 6.21 -6.89
C ALA A 47 -4.68 6.44 -5.40
N MET A 48 -4.53 5.36 -4.63
CA MET A 48 -4.00 5.40 -3.26
C MET A 48 -2.48 5.68 -3.23
N VAL A 49 -1.96 6.29 -4.29
CA VAL A 49 -0.59 6.77 -4.41
C VAL A 49 -0.66 8.26 -4.74
N GLN A 50 0.10 9.08 -4.02
CA GLN A 50 0.17 10.52 -4.23
C GLN A 50 1.63 10.93 -4.42
N ILE A 51 1.90 11.71 -5.47
CA ILE A 51 3.21 12.29 -5.74
C ILE A 51 3.08 13.81 -5.60
N THR A 52 3.82 14.40 -4.66
CA THR A 52 3.74 15.82 -4.34
C THR A 52 5.12 16.46 -4.41
N ASP A 53 5.26 17.51 -5.21
CA ASP A 53 6.48 18.33 -5.24
C ASP A 53 6.38 19.48 -4.24
N ILE A 54 7.36 19.57 -3.34
CA ILE A 54 7.48 20.60 -2.29
C ILE A 54 8.86 21.25 -2.38
N GLY A 55 8.96 22.31 -3.18
CA GLY A 55 10.23 22.99 -3.42
C GLY A 55 11.26 22.05 -4.07
N PRO A 56 12.41 21.75 -3.45
CA PRO A 56 13.38 20.81 -3.98
C PRO A 56 13.10 19.35 -3.60
N LEU A 57 12.00 19.06 -2.91
CA LEU A 57 11.63 17.72 -2.46
C LEU A 57 10.50 17.17 -3.32
N THR A 58 10.56 15.88 -3.60
CA THR A 58 9.43 15.12 -4.14
C THR A 58 9.04 14.06 -3.12
N MET A 59 7.76 14.03 -2.75
CA MET A 59 7.20 13.08 -1.80
C MET A 59 6.31 12.09 -2.52
N ILE A 60 6.47 10.79 -2.25
CA ILE A 60 5.60 9.73 -2.72
C ILE A 60 4.94 9.11 -1.49
N GLU A 61 3.62 9.24 -1.37
CA GLU A 61 2.82 8.61 -0.32
C GLU A 61 2.04 7.45 -0.93
N LEU A 62 2.24 6.25 -0.39
CA LEU A 62 1.50 5.05 -0.77
C LEU A 62 0.59 4.64 0.39
N HIS A 63 -0.67 4.38 0.08
CA HIS A 63 -1.62 3.78 0.99
C HIS A 63 -2.16 2.48 0.38
N ALA A 64 -2.35 1.47 1.22
CA ALA A 64 -2.94 0.21 0.80
C ALA A 64 -3.86 -0.37 1.88
N LEU A 65 -4.85 -1.15 1.44
CA LEU A 65 -5.87 -1.78 2.29
C LEU A 65 -5.93 -3.29 2.07
N GLY A 66 -6.33 -4.05 3.08
CA GLY A 66 -6.40 -5.51 3.00
C GLY A 66 -6.43 -6.11 4.39
N ASP A 67 -5.29 -6.62 4.84
CA ASP A 67 -5.07 -7.08 6.22
C ASP A 67 -4.93 -5.90 7.20
N GLY A 68 -5.87 -4.97 7.15
CA GLY A 68 -5.81 -3.66 7.78
C GLY A 68 -5.38 -2.58 6.80
N SER A 69 -4.53 -1.66 7.25
CA SER A 69 -4.01 -0.57 6.43
C SER A 69 -2.51 -0.39 6.61
N ILE A 70 -1.83 -0.01 5.55
CA ILE A 70 -0.43 0.43 5.56
C ILE A 70 -0.30 1.77 4.82
N SER A 71 0.57 2.63 5.34
CA SER A 71 1.01 3.87 4.71
C SER A 71 2.53 3.87 4.63
N ILE A 72 3.08 4.19 3.47
CA ILE A 72 4.53 4.31 3.25
C ILE A 72 4.79 5.68 2.64
N GLY A 73 5.60 6.50 3.31
CA GLY A 73 6.01 7.81 2.83
C GLY A 73 7.47 7.77 2.37
N LEU A 74 7.74 8.23 1.14
CA LEU A 74 9.08 8.38 0.58
C LEU A 74 9.35 9.85 0.31
N ILE A 75 10.53 10.34 0.71
CA ILE A 75 10.97 11.70 0.44
C ILE A 75 12.24 11.63 -0.39
N PHE A 76 12.28 12.30 -1.53
CA PHE A 76 13.44 12.41 -2.40
C PHE A 76 13.91 13.86 -2.51
N HIS A 77 15.22 14.06 -2.69
CA HIS A 77 15.77 15.33 -3.14
C HIS A 77 15.76 15.38 -4.67
N GLY A 78 14.97 16.28 -5.24
CA GLY A 78 14.74 16.36 -6.68
C GLY A 78 13.89 15.21 -7.22
N LYS A 79 14.03 14.92 -8.51
CA LYS A 79 13.21 13.90 -9.19
C LYS A 79 13.56 12.50 -8.68
N PRO A 80 12.58 11.71 -8.19
CA PRO A 80 12.79 10.32 -7.78
C PRO A 80 13.32 9.46 -8.94
N SER A 81 14.22 8.52 -8.61
CA SER A 81 14.80 7.55 -9.55
C SER A 81 15.18 6.27 -8.82
N GLY A 82 15.14 5.11 -9.49
CA GLY A 82 15.56 3.84 -8.87
C GLY A 82 16.99 3.82 -8.32
N ASP A 83 17.90 4.60 -8.93
CA ASP A 83 19.31 4.67 -8.52
C ASP A 83 19.57 5.60 -7.32
N THR A 84 18.55 6.35 -6.88
CA THR A 84 18.68 7.31 -5.78
C THR A 84 17.83 6.82 -4.61
N PRO A 85 18.43 6.48 -3.45
CA PRO A 85 17.65 6.12 -2.29
C PRO A 85 16.82 7.32 -1.80
N PRO A 86 15.65 7.09 -1.19
CA PRO A 86 14.90 8.17 -0.57
C PRO A 86 15.72 8.79 0.56
N ALA A 87 15.65 10.11 0.67
CA ALA A 87 16.22 10.90 1.77
C ALA A 87 15.45 10.73 3.09
N GLY A 88 14.18 10.30 3.02
CA GLY A 88 13.36 9.93 4.16
C GLY A 88 12.38 8.83 3.80
N LEU A 89 12.16 7.92 4.73
CA LEU A 89 11.21 6.81 4.61
C LEU A 89 10.44 6.68 5.92
N THR A 90 9.12 6.70 5.85
CA THR A 90 8.22 6.46 6.98
C THR A 90 7.29 5.30 6.66
N ILE A 91 7.00 4.48 7.66
CA ILE A 91 6.11 3.32 7.52
C ILE A 91 5.17 3.28 8.72
N ASP A 92 3.86 3.35 8.44
CA ASP A 92 2.80 3.20 9.42
C ASP A 92 1.92 2.01 9.06
N MET A 93 1.70 1.09 9.99
CA MET A 93 0.85 -0.08 9.80
C MET A 93 -0.22 -0.17 10.89
N ARG A 94 -1.42 -0.59 10.49
CA ARG A 94 -2.49 -0.98 11.39
C ARG A 94 -3.09 -2.30 10.91
N PRO A 95 -2.60 -3.44 11.41
CA PRO A 95 -3.16 -4.74 11.08
C PRO A 95 -4.60 -4.88 11.61
N ASP A 96 -5.48 -5.54 10.86
CA ASP A 96 -6.86 -5.83 11.30
C ASP A 96 -7.08 -7.32 11.66
N ARG A 97 -6.03 -8.15 11.53
CA ARG A 97 -6.05 -9.57 11.88
C ARG A 97 -4.81 -9.98 12.66
N GLY A 98 -4.83 -11.22 13.13
CA GLY A 98 -3.71 -11.82 13.84
C GLY A 98 -3.53 -11.32 15.27
N VAL A 99 -2.35 -11.56 15.83
CA VAL A 99 -2.02 -11.17 17.21
C VAL A 99 -1.80 -9.67 17.34
N MET A 100 -1.57 -8.97 16.22
CA MET A 100 -1.29 -7.54 16.17
C MET A 100 -2.49 -6.67 15.78
N ALA A 101 -3.67 -7.28 15.64
CA ALA A 101 -4.90 -6.60 15.23
C ALA A 101 -5.23 -5.37 16.12
N GLY A 102 -5.49 -4.23 15.48
CA GLY A 102 -5.95 -3.00 16.13
C GLY A 102 -4.87 -2.10 16.71
N ALA A 103 -3.61 -2.55 16.79
CA ALA A 103 -2.48 -1.72 17.19
C ALA A 103 -1.96 -0.90 16.00
N VAL A 104 -1.38 0.27 16.28
CA VAL A 104 -0.69 1.10 15.29
C VAL A 104 0.81 0.97 15.49
N TRP A 105 1.51 0.63 14.42
CA TRP A 105 2.94 0.35 14.35
C TRP A 105 3.60 1.38 13.46
N GLU A 106 4.63 2.05 13.96
CA GLU A 106 5.28 3.18 13.28
C GLU A 106 6.79 2.97 13.24
N SER A 107 7.41 3.33 12.13
CA SER A 107 8.87 3.37 12.01
C SER A 107 9.48 4.40 12.96
N GLU A 108 10.57 4.05 13.63
CA GLU A 108 11.33 4.94 14.51
C GLU A 108 12.21 5.96 13.73
N GLU A 109 12.92 6.82 14.47
CA GLU A 109 13.90 7.76 13.90
C GLU A 109 15.09 7.06 13.22
N GLU A 110 15.39 5.81 13.59
CA GLU A 110 16.38 5.02 12.84
C GLU A 110 15.80 4.69 11.46
N PRO A 111 16.41 5.19 10.37
CA PRO A 111 15.75 5.24 9.08
C PRO A 111 15.51 3.82 8.56
N PRO A 112 14.26 3.47 8.23
CA PRO A 112 13.96 2.24 7.54
C PRO A 112 14.82 2.11 6.26
N GLN A 113 15.14 0.88 5.89
CA GLN A 113 15.91 0.59 4.69
C GLN A 113 14.96 0.26 3.54
N MET A 114 15.26 0.78 2.35
CA MET A 114 14.55 0.43 1.13
C MET A 114 15.53 0.24 -0.02
N SER A 115 15.34 -0.87 -0.75
CA SER A 115 16.01 -1.14 -2.02
C SER A 115 14.98 -1.03 -3.13
N ILE A 116 15.15 -0.05 -4.01
CA ILE A 116 14.25 0.19 -5.14
C ILE A 116 14.80 -0.58 -6.35
N ASP A 117 14.05 -1.58 -6.79
CA ASP A 117 14.38 -2.37 -7.98
C ASP A 117 13.92 -1.66 -9.26
N LEU A 118 12.78 -0.96 -9.18
CA LEU A 118 12.21 -0.17 -10.26
C LEU A 118 11.51 1.05 -9.68
N LEU A 119 11.79 2.23 -10.23
CA LEU A 119 10.96 3.42 -10.04
C LEU A 119 10.87 4.18 -11.35
N ASP A 120 9.69 4.12 -11.94
CA ASP A 120 9.32 4.81 -13.17
C ASP A 120 8.17 5.77 -12.87
N LEU A 121 8.28 7.01 -13.33
CA LEU A 121 7.28 8.05 -13.17
C LEU A 121 6.56 8.37 -14.50
N GLU A 122 6.93 7.71 -15.59
CA GLU A 122 6.30 7.90 -16.91
C GLU A 122 5.01 7.07 -17.04
N ASP A 123 4.10 7.51 -17.92
CA ASP A 123 2.80 6.88 -18.16
C ASP A 123 1.97 6.64 -16.86
N GLU A 124 1.68 5.39 -16.50
CA GLU A 124 0.99 5.04 -15.26
C GLU A 124 1.92 4.92 -14.04
N GLY A 125 3.22 5.14 -14.24
CA GLY A 125 4.28 4.94 -13.26
C GLY A 125 4.33 3.53 -12.68
N ARG A 126 5.47 3.15 -12.09
CA ARG A 126 5.58 1.92 -11.33
C ARG A 126 6.67 2.01 -10.29
N ILE A 127 6.41 1.42 -9.13
CA ILE A 127 7.43 1.17 -8.12
C ILE A 127 7.49 -0.32 -7.79
N GLN A 128 8.71 -0.86 -7.78
CA GLN A 128 9.05 -2.15 -7.20
C GLN A 128 10.18 -1.94 -6.21
N ALA A 129 9.96 -2.34 -4.97
CA ALA A 129 10.94 -2.15 -3.91
C ALA A 129 10.81 -3.23 -2.85
N SER A 130 11.92 -3.50 -2.16
CA SER A 130 11.89 -4.18 -0.85
C SER A 130 12.19 -3.16 0.25
N PHE A 131 11.61 -3.39 1.43
CA PHE A 131 11.86 -2.56 2.61
C PHE A 131 12.08 -3.43 3.84
N ALA A 132 12.88 -2.91 4.78
CA ALA A 132 13.09 -3.48 6.10
C ALA A 132 13.09 -2.35 7.13
N ALA A 133 12.41 -2.55 8.25
CA ALA A 133 12.32 -1.56 9.31
C ALA A 133 12.13 -2.23 10.67
N THR A 134 12.37 -1.47 11.74
CA THR A 134 11.82 -1.78 13.06
C THR A 134 10.64 -0.84 13.28
N LEU A 135 9.47 -1.41 13.57
CA LEU A 135 8.27 -0.67 13.91
C LEU A 135 7.97 -0.81 15.40
N CYS A 136 7.65 0.29 16.06
CA CYS A 136 7.24 0.29 17.45
C CYS A 136 5.75 0.61 17.57
N ARG A 137 5.10 0.05 18.59
CA ARG A 137 3.70 0.36 18.86
C ARG A 137 3.56 1.77 19.38
N ARG A 138 2.63 2.52 18.79
CA ARG A 138 2.29 3.88 19.24
C ARG A 138 1.83 3.93 20.70
N ASP A 139 1.08 2.92 21.15
CA ASP A 139 0.54 2.85 22.52
C ASP A 139 1.50 2.22 23.54
N ALA A 140 2.57 1.58 23.06
CA ALA A 140 3.61 0.94 23.85
C ALA A 140 4.96 1.05 23.13
N PRO A 141 5.65 2.21 23.18
CA PRO A 141 6.84 2.47 22.37
C PRO A 141 8.02 1.52 22.60
N ASP A 142 8.03 0.81 23.73
CA ASP A 142 9.04 -0.22 24.02
C ASP A 142 8.74 -1.59 23.34
N ASP A 143 7.56 -1.79 22.75
CA ASP A 143 7.17 -3.00 22.01
C ASP A 143 7.41 -2.77 20.52
N CYS A 144 8.62 -3.15 20.09
CA CYS A 144 9.10 -2.99 18.72
C CYS A 144 9.29 -4.35 18.03
N ARG A 145 9.01 -4.38 16.73
CA ARG A 145 9.07 -5.58 15.89
C ARG A 145 9.73 -5.24 14.56
N ASP A 146 10.54 -6.17 14.08
CA ASP A 146 11.11 -6.07 12.76
C ASP A 146 10.04 -6.42 11.72
N VAL A 147 10.09 -5.69 10.61
CA VAL A 147 9.25 -5.90 9.44
C VAL A 147 10.11 -5.95 8.20
N GLU A 148 9.83 -6.92 7.34
CA GLU A 148 10.38 -7.02 6.00
C GLU A 148 9.24 -7.11 5.00
N GLY A 149 9.32 -6.36 3.91
CA GLY A 149 8.24 -6.35 2.93
C GLY A 149 8.68 -5.99 1.52
N ARG A 150 7.72 -6.11 0.60
CA ARG A 150 7.86 -5.76 -0.79
C ARG A 150 6.67 -4.94 -1.27
N ILE A 151 6.95 -4.02 -2.17
CA ILE A 151 6.01 -3.17 -2.87
C ILE A 151 6.09 -3.54 -4.35
N ASP A 152 4.96 -3.78 -5.00
CA ASP A 152 4.85 -3.82 -6.47
C ASP A 152 3.54 -3.17 -6.88
N THR A 153 3.60 -1.92 -7.35
CA THR A 153 2.39 -1.17 -7.70
C THR A 153 2.62 -0.12 -8.77
N SER A 154 1.58 0.14 -9.58
CA SER A 154 1.50 1.35 -10.40
C SER A 154 1.39 2.59 -9.50
N LEU A 155 1.98 3.70 -9.93
CA LEU A 155 1.89 4.96 -9.18
C LEU A 155 0.58 5.74 -9.48
N GLY A 156 -0.30 5.20 -10.33
CA GLY A 156 -1.37 5.99 -10.93
C GLY A 156 -0.85 6.81 -12.10
N ALA A 157 -1.75 7.32 -12.95
CA ALA A 157 -1.36 8.23 -14.03
C ALA A 157 -0.42 9.30 -13.46
N GLY A 158 0.78 9.43 -14.06
CA GLY A 158 1.78 10.40 -13.63
C GLY A 158 1.22 11.84 -13.63
N PRO A 159 1.90 12.78 -12.94
CA PRO A 159 1.47 14.18 -12.88
C PRO A 159 1.27 14.83 -14.26
#